data_AF-A0A4S2HHY9-F1
#
_entry.id   AF-A0A4S2HHY9-F1
#
_cell.length_a   1.000
_cell.length_b   1.000
_cell.length_c   1.000
_cell.angle_alpha   90.00
_cell.angle_beta   90.00
_cell.angle_gamma   90.00
#
_symmetry.space_group_name_H-M   'P 1'
#
loop_
_entity.id
_entity.type
_entity.pdbx_description
1 polymer ?
#
loop_
_entity_poly.entity_id
_entity_poly.type
_entity_poly.pdbx_seq_one_letter_code
_entity_poly.pdbx_strand_id
1 'polypeptide(L)' 'MNKNIKYLSVADKIYRVTGIQWQQFLLEAESTNLSFTDVLQEELSDILCFEEFTVRLINRTSTV' A
#
# COMPACT_ATOMS: atom_id res chain seq x y z
N MET A 1 0.88 2.74 16.82
CA MET A 1 0.89 2.80 15.34
C MET A 1 2.19 2.18 14.87
N ASN A 2 2.11 0.99 14.25
CA ASN A 2 3.28 0.19 13.88
C ASN A 2 4.03 0.87 12.73
N LYS A 3 5.33 1.14 12.95
CA LYS A 3 6.16 2.00 12.08
C LYS A 3 6.64 1.35 10.77
N ASN A 4 6.17 0.15 10.42
CA ASN A 4 6.77 -0.64 9.34
C ASN A 4 5.74 -1.11 8.31
N ILE A 5 4.90 -0.19 7.85
CA ILE A 5 3.93 -0.44 6.78
C ILE A 5 4.69 -0.48 5.47
N LYS A 6 4.81 -1.66 4.87
CA LYS A 6 5.47 -1.87 3.57
C LYS A 6 4.48 -2.16 2.46
N TYR A 7 3.33 -2.72 2.82
CA TYR A 7 2.30 -3.12 1.88
C TYR A 7 0.94 -2.57 2.29
N LEU A 8 0.15 -2.24 1.27
CA LEU A 8 -1.22 -1.78 1.41
C LEU A 8 -2.14 -2.80 0.73
N SER A 9 -3.12 -3.33 1.47
CA SER A 9 -4.21 -4.09 0.85
C SER A 9 -5.32 -3.15 0.40
N VAL A 10 -5.70 -3.28 -0.87
CA VAL A 10 -6.83 -2.57 -1.47
C VAL A 10 -7.73 -3.61 -2.12
N ALA A 11 -8.88 -3.86 -1.50
CA ALA A 11 -9.75 -4.98 -1.86
C ALA A 11 -8.97 -6.32 -1.88
N ASP A 12 -8.85 -6.96 -3.05
CA ASP A 12 -8.17 -8.24 -3.25
C ASP A 12 -6.72 -8.10 -3.74
N LYS A 13 -6.16 -6.89 -3.75
CA LYS A 13 -4.83 -6.60 -4.32
C LYS A 13 -3.85 -6.06 -3.28
N ILE A 14 -2.59 -6.40 -3.49
CA ILE A 14 -1.45 -5.91 -2.69
C ILE A 14 -0.68 -4.85 -3.48
N TYR A 15 -0.51 -3.70 -2.84
CA TYR A 15 0.34 -2.61 -3.32
C TYR A 15 1.56 -2.47 -2.40
N ARG A 16 2.73 -2.19 -2.97
CA ARG A 16 3.94 -1.86 -2.20
C ARG A 16 3.96 -0.38 -1.93
N VAL A 17 4.00 0.02 -0.67
CA VAL A 17 4.15 1.41 -0.27
C VAL A 17 5.50 1.94 -0.74
N THR A 18 5.49 3.04 -1.48
CA THR A 18 6.69 3.71 -1.99
C THR A 18 6.97 5.04 -1.29
N GLY A 19 5.96 5.63 -0.64
CA GLY A 19 6.13 6.84 0.15
C GLY A 19 4.95 7.12 1.07
N ILE A 20 5.23 7.64 2.27
CA ILE A 20 4.21 8.17 3.17
C ILE A 20 4.66 9.56 3.65
N GLN A 21 3.81 10.56 3.40
CA GLN A 21 4.00 11.92 3.88
C GLN A 21 2.94 12.22 4.94
N TRP A 22 3.27 11.92 6.19
CA TRP A 22 2.36 12.03 7.34
C TRP A 22 1.77 13.44 7.53
N GLN A 23 2.57 14.49 7.30
CA GLN A 23 2.10 15.88 7.46
C GLN A 23 1.08 16.31 6.39
N GLN A 24 1.12 15.67 5.23
CA GLN A 24 0.23 15.97 4.10
C GLN A 24 -0.88 14.95 3.94
N PHE A 25 -0.95 13.95 4.84
CA PHE A 25 -1.85 12.82 4.73
C PHE A 25 -1.80 12.21 3.31
N LEU A 26 -0.59 11.99 2.78
CA LEU A 26 -0.38 11.43 1.44
C LEU A 26 0.31 10.07 1.57
N LEU A 27 -0.25 9.06 0.91
CA LEU A 27 0.35 7.73 0.79
C LEU A 27 0.43 7.34 -0.69
N GLU A 28 1.60 6.90 -1.12
CA GLU A 28 1.86 6.42 -2.47
C GLU A 28 2.22 4.94 -2.43
N ALA A 29 1.61 4.16 -3.30
CA ALA A 29 1.86 2.73 -3.40
C ALA A 29 1.79 2.24 -4.86
N GLU A 30 2.64 1.28 -5.21
CA GLU A 30 2.74 0.70 -6.55
C GLU A 30 2.13 -0.70 -6.59
N SER A 31 1.45 -1.03 -7.70
CA SER A 31 0.86 -2.36 -7.90
C SER A 31 1.93 -3.45 -7.84
N THR A 32 1.60 -4.57 -7.21
CA THR A 32 2.45 -5.77 -7.18
C THR A 32 1.73 -6.97 -7.77
N ASN A 33 2.49 -8.02 -8.08
CA ASN A 33 1.95 -9.35 -8.40
C ASN A 33 1.89 -10.26 -7.16
N LEU A 34 2.02 -9.68 -5.95
CA LEU A 34 1.99 -10.44 -4.69
C LEU A 34 0.56 -10.75 -4.28
N SER A 35 0.40 -11.89 -3.63
CA SER A 35 -0.82 -12.29 -2.94
C SER A 35 -0.68 -12.10 -1.43
N PHE A 36 -1.78 -12.25 -0.69
CA PHE A 36 -1.78 -12.15 0.77
C PHE A 36 -0.88 -13.18 1.47
N THR A 37 -0.58 -14.32 0.83
CA THR A 37 0.31 -15.34 1.40
C THR A 37 1.80 -14.99 1.23
N ASP A 38 2.12 -14.05 0.35
CA ASP A 38 3.50 -13.62 0.08
C ASP A 38 3.96 -12.49 1.03
N VAL A 39 3.05 -11.97 1.86
CA VAL A 39 3.28 -10.81 2.72
C VAL A 39 3.04 -11.15 4.18
N LEU A 40 3.93 -10.70 5.06
CA LEU A 40 3.75 -10.81 6.50
C LEU A 40 2.65 -9.86 6.97
N GLN A 41 1.71 -10.36 7.78
CA GLN A 41 0.58 -9.57 8.27
C GLN A 41 1.03 -8.30 9.02
N GLU A 42 2.17 -8.32 9.70
CA GLU A 42 2.74 -7.17 10.42
C GLU A 42 3.25 -6.04 9.52
N GLU A 43 3.53 -6.34 8.24
CA GLU A 43 3.98 -5.37 7.23
C GLU A 43 2.83 -4.89 6.34
N LEU A 44 1.66 -5.51 6.47
CA LEU A 44 0.45 -5.23 5.70
C LEU A 44 -0.48 -4.31 6.48
N SER A 45 -1.03 -3.30 5.82
CA SER A 45 -2.11 -2.48 6.36
C SER A 45 -3.24 -2.37 5.36
N ASP A 46 -4.47 -2.34 5.88
CA ASP A 46 -5.66 -2.12 5.06
C ASP A 46 -5.74 -0.64 4.64
N ILE A 47 -6.17 -0.36 3.41
CA ILE A 47 -6.45 1.00 2.96
C ILE A 47 -7.44 1.74 3.86
N LEU A 48 -8.34 1.03 4.53
CA LEU A 48 -9.26 1.59 5.53
C LEU A 48 -8.53 2.17 6.76
N CYS A 49 -7.28 1.77 7.03
CA CYS A 49 -6.47 2.43 8.07
C CYS A 49 -6.02 3.85 7.68
N PHE A 50 -6.27 4.26 6.44
CA PHE A 50 -5.80 5.49 5.83
C PHE A 50 -6.95 6.33 5.24
N GLU A 51 -8.15 6.25 5.83
CA GLU A 51 -9.33 7.01 5.38
C GLU A 51 -9.09 8.53 5.30
N GLU A 52 -8.23 9.08 6.16
CA GLU A 52 -7.86 10.50 6.15
C GLU A 52 -6.78 10.85 5.10
N PHE A 53 -6.18 9.83 4.47
CA PHE A 53 -5.10 10.03 3.51
C PHE A 53 -5.62 10.13 2.09
N THR A 54 -5.02 11.02 1.32
CA THR A 54 -5.00 10.88 -0.13
C THR A 54 -4.10 9.69 -0.49
N VAL A 55 -4.70 8.61 -0.99
CA VAL A 55 -3.97 7.41 -1.42
C VAL A 55 -3.80 7.42 -2.94
N ARG A 56 -2.55 7.40 -3.42
CA ARG A 56 -2.20 7.30 -4.84
C ARG A 56 -1.71 5.89 -5.17
N LEU A 57 -2.52 5.16 -5.94
CA LEU A 57 -2.18 3.82 -6.43
C LEU A 57 -1.62 3.93 -7.84
N ILE A 58 -0.33 3.61 -7.99
CA ILE A 58 0.38 3.64 -9.26
C ILE A 58 0.31 2.23 -9.87
N ASN A 59 -0.59 2.06 -10.83
CA ASN A 59 -0.69 0.83 -11.62
C ASN A 59 0.38 0.88 -12.71
N ARG A 60 1.52 0.21 -12.49
CA ARG A 60 2.47 0.00 -13.59
C ARG A 60 1.94 -1.14 -14.43
N THR A 61 1.27 -0.82 -15.54
CA THR A 61 1.05 -1.79 -16.61
C THR A 61 2.42 -2.11 -17.18
N SER A 62 2.96 -3.27 -16.87
CA SER A 62 4.10 -3.81 -17.59
C SER A 62 3.65 -4.11 -19.02
N THR A 63 3.75 -3.12 -19.91
CA THR A 63 3.68 -3.35 -21.34
C THR A 63 4.99 -4.01 -21.72
N VAL A 64 4.96 -5.34 -21.88
CA VAL A 64 6.06 -6.14 -22.44
C VAL A 64 5.98 -6.08 -23.96
#